data_AF-A0A3P6SVS6-F1
#
_entry.id   AF-A0A3P6SVS6-F1
#
_cell.length_a   1.000
_cell.length_b   1.000
_cell.length_c   1.000
_cell.angle_alpha   90.00
_cell.angle_beta   90.00
_cell.angle_gamma   90.00
#
_symmetry.space_group_name_H-M   'P 1'
#
loop_
_entity.id
_entity.type
_entity.pdbx_description
1 polymer ?
#
loop_
_entity_poly.entity_id
_entity_poly.type
_entity_poly.pdbx_seq_one_letter_code
_entity_poly.pdbx_strand_id
1 'polypeptide(L)'
;MSQGYSYTIKPLEGREFIQRNFVALPQKASKYSNRAVSLNERFSVIERGYLLVPELKNTKQNFQRNVRLIPCVPTIPSEQKQQKISSDPIKTTMRK
;
A
#
# COMPACT_ATOMS: atom_id res chain seq x y z
N MET A 1 10.67 -15.17 -15.50
CA MET A 1 10.92 -13.78 -15.95
C MET A 1 9.73 -12.93 -15.53
N SER A 2 9.90 -11.99 -14.58
CA SER A 2 8.79 -11.09 -14.23
C SER A 2 8.50 -10.17 -15.42
N GLN A 3 7.23 -10.09 -15.83
CA GLN A 3 6.83 -9.28 -16.96
C GLN A 3 6.91 -7.80 -16.52
N GLY A 4 7.94 -7.10 -17.01
CA GLY A 4 8.13 -5.68 -16.72
C GLY A 4 7.06 -4.85 -17.42
N TYR A 5 6.41 -3.94 -16.69
CA TYR A 5 5.46 -3.00 -17.27
C TYR A 5 6.19 -1.76 -17.77
N SER A 6 5.70 -1.17 -18.85
CA SER A 6 6.03 0.21 -19.20
C SER A 6 5.10 1.14 -18.41
N TYR A 7 5.63 2.26 -17.95
CA TYR A 7 4.86 3.21 -17.14
C TYR A 7 4.90 4.61 -17.74
N THR A 8 3.80 5.34 -17.53
CA THR A 8 3.70 6.78 -17.74
C THR A 8 3.50 7.47 -16.40
N ILE A 9 4.05 8.66 -16.24
CA ILE A 9 3.85 9.48 -15.03
C ILE A 9 2.86 10.57 -15.38
N LYS A 10 1.71 10.56 -14.69
CA LYS A 10 0.63 11.54 -14.91
C LYS A 10 0.51 12.50 -13.73
N PRO A 11 0.12 13.76 -13.99
CA PRO A 11 -0.50 14.63 -13.00
C PRO A 11 -1.45 13.93 -12.02
N LEU A 12 -1.33 14.21 -10.73
CA LEU A 12 -2.48 14.19 -9.84
C LEU A 12 -3.29 15.48 -10.03
N GLU A 13 -4.61 15.40 -9.93
CA GLU A 13 -5.50 16.55 -9.90
C GLU A 13 -5.33 17.31 -8.57
N GLY A 14 -5.39 18.64 -8.56
CA GLY A 14 -5.19 19.44 -7.36
C GLY A 14 -3.73 19.52 -6.87
N ARG A 15 -2.76 19.17 -7.73
CA ARG A 15 -1.33 19.09 -7.36
C ARG A 15 -0.58 20.42 -7.39
N GLU A 16 -1.26 21.54 -7.65
CA GLU A 16 -0.64 22.83 -7.96
C GLU A 16 0.29 23.31 -6.83
N PHE A 17 -0.05 22.96 -5.59
CA PHE A 17 0.76 23.27 -4.40
C PHE A 17 2.01 22.38 -4.24
N ILE A 18 1.99 21.17 -4.80
CA ILE A 18 3.03 20.15 -4.64
C ILE A 18 4.05 20.21 -5.80
N GLN A 19 3.60 20.60 -6.99
CA GLN A 19 4.37 20.46 -8.24
C GLN A 19 5.56 21.41 -8.37
N ARG A 20 5.62 22.53 -7.64
CA ARG A 20 6.62 23.60 -7.84
C ARG A 20 8.06 23.08 -7.87
N ASN A 21 8.36 22.02 -7.12
CA ASN A 21 9.71 21.45 -7.04
C ASN A 21 9.98 20.28 -8.01
N PHE A 22 8.95 19.72 -8.65
CA PHE A 22 9.04 18.42 -9.36
C PHE A 22 8.47 18.45 -10.78
N VAL A 23 8.52 19.59 -11.47
CA VAL A 23 7.97 19.78 -12.82
C VAL A 23 8.54 18.79 -13.84
N ALA A 24 9.81 18.40 -13.71
CA ALA A 24 10.49 17.48 -14.64
C ALA A 24 10.25 15.98 -14.34
N LEU A 25 9.51 15.63 -13.28
CA LEU A 25 9.29 14.22 -12.92
C LEU A 25 8.64 13.39 -14.04
N PRO A 26 7.65 13.91 -14.81
CA PRO A 26 7.03 13.16 -15.90
C PRO A 26 8.01 12.64 -16.96
N GLN A 27 9.11 13.36 -17.21
CA GLN A 27 10.14 12.97 -18.18
C GLN A 27 10.95 11.75 -17.72
N LYS A 28 10.87 11.38 -16.43
CA LYS A 28 11.62 10.27 -15.84
C LYS A 28 10.85 8.94 -15.80
N ALA A 29 9.71 8.84 -16.51
CA ALA A 29 8.87 7.64 -16.53
C ALA A 29 9.61 6.37 -17.00
N SER A 30 10.58 6.52 -17.90
CA SER A 30 11.43 5.42 -18.39
C SER A 30 12.19 4.71 -17.27
N LYS A 31 12.53 5.40 -16.17
CA LYS A 31 13.23 4.81 -15.01
C LYS A 31 12.41 3.76 -14.25
N TYR A 32 11.10 3.75 -14.44
CA TYR A 32 10.18 2.83 -13.78
C TYR A 32 9.76 1.69 -14.72
N SER A 33 10.10 1.78 -16.01
CA SER A 33 9.69 0.82 -17.02
C SER A 33 10.60 -0.40 -17.05
N ASN A 34 10.07 -1.53 -17.54
CA ASN A 34 10.79 -2.80 -17.73
C ASN A 34 11.42 -3.39 -16.45
N ARG A 35 10.92 -3.00 -15.27
CA ARG A 35 11.32 -3.57 -13.99
C ARG A 35 10.19 -3.66 -12.99
N ALA A 36 10.42 -4.39 -11.90
CA ALA A 36 9.52 -4.37 -10.76
C ALA A 36 9.64 -3.03 -10.03
N VAL A 37 8.51 -2.33 -9.89
CA VAL A 37 8.42 -1.08 -9.14
C VAL A 37 7.91 -1.40 -7.73
N SER A 38 8.71 -1.04 -6.74
CA SER A 38 8.38 -1.21 -5.32
C SER A 38 7.22 -0.32 -4.89
N LEU A 39 6.64 -0.64 -3.74
CA LEU A 39 5.57 0.16 -3.16
C LEU A 39 6.07 1.57 -2.77
N ASN A 40 7.26 1.66 -2.17
CA ASN A 40 7.89 2.94 -1.82
C ASN A 40 8.10 3.83 -3.04
N GLU A 41 8.55 3.28 -4.17
CA GLU A 41 8.71 4.07 -5.40
C GLU A 41 7.38 4.65 -5.89
N ARG A 42 6.27 3.91 -5.75
CA ARG A 42 4.94 4.40 -6.11
C ARG A 42 4.50 5.53 -5.19
N PHE A 43 4.65 5.35 -3.87
CA PHE A 43 4.33 6.41 -2.90
C PHE A 43 5.18 7.66 -3.12
N SER A 44 6.48 7.49 -3.41
CA SER A 44 7.36 8.60 -3.72
C SER A 44 6.86 9.44 -4.91
N VAL A 45 6.33 8.79 -5.96
CA VAL A 45 5.75 9.50 -7.11
C VAL A 45 4.47 10.26 -6.71
N ILE A 46 3.63 9.66 -5.85
CA ILE A 46 2.38 10.24 -5.33
C ILE A 46 2.63 11.46 -4.45
N GLU A 47 3.58 11.39 -3.53
CA GLU A 47 3.97 12.51 -2.64
C GLU A 47 4.43 13.74 -3.42
N ARG A 48 4.91 13.54 -4.66
CA ARG A 48 5.33 14.62 -5.56
C ARG A 48 4.18 15.13 -6.44
N GLY A 49 2.96 14.66 -6.22
CA GLY A 49 1.77 15.05 -6.95
C GLY A 49 1.60 14.30 -8.27
N TYR A 50 2.14 13.11 -8.42
CA TYR A 50 2.03 12.36 -9.68
C TYR A 50 1.54 10.92 -9.46
N LEU A 51 1.01 10.33 -10.52
CA LEU A 51 0.59 8.93 -10.56
C LEU A 51 1.46 8.16 -11.54
N LEU A 52 1.92 6.98 -11.11
CA LEU A 52 2.60 6.04 -11.98
C LEU A 52 1.58 5.07 -12.60
N VAL A 53 1.32 5.23 -13.90
CA VAL A 53 0.26 4.50 -14.61
C VAL A 53 0.88 3.47 -15.56
N PRO A 54 0.60 2.17 -15.39
CA PRO A 54 1.11 1.13 -16.28
C PRO A 54 0.43 1.19 -17.65
N GLU A 55 1.19 1.02 -18.72
CA GLU A 55 0.67 0.87 -20.08
C GLU A 55 0.14 -0.55 -20.28
N LEU A 56 -1.18 -0.71 -20.24
CA LEU A 56 -1.86 -2.01 -20.34
C LEU A 56 -1.95 -2.58 -21.77
N LYS A 57 -1.41 -1.89 -22.78
CA LYS A 57 -1.70 -2.16 -24.21
C LYS A 57 -1.31 -3.57 -24.69
N ASN A 58 -0.39 -4.26 -24.03
CA ASN A 58 0.11 -5.58 -24.46
C ASN A 58 0.06 -6.67 -23.38
N THR A 59 -0.48 -6.39 -22.20
CA THR A 59 -0.57 -7.39 -21.13
C THR A 59 -1.87 -8.17 -21.25
N LYS A 60 -1.79 -9.35 -21.87
CA LYS A 60 -2.75 -10.44 -21.63
C LYS A 60 -2.62 -10.86 -20.17
N GLN A 61 -3.24 -10.10 -19.26
CA GLN A 61 -3.21 -10.38 -17.84
C GLN A 61 -4.11 -11.59 -17.56
N ASN A 62 -3.49 -12.77 -17.44
CA ASN A 62 -4.01 -13.78 -16.53
C ASN A 62 -3.80 -13.22 -15.12
N PHE A 63 -4.72 -12.38 -14.65
CA PHE A 63 -4.79 -12.05 -13.24
C PHE A 63 -5.03 -13.37 -12.50
N GLN A 64 -3.97 -13.98 -11.96
CA GLN A 64 -4.15 -14.96 -10.91
C GLN A 64 -4.77 -14.18 -9.75
N ARG A 65 -6.09 -14.26 -9.65
CA ARG A 65 -6.90 -13.63 -8.62
C ARG A 65 -6.67 -14.39 -7.31
N ASN A 66 -5.45 -14.34 -6.79
CA ASN A 66 -5.07 -14.85 -5.47
C ASN A 66 -5.52 -13.87 -4.37
N VAL A 67 -6.66 -13.21 -4.57
CA VAL A 67 -7.28 -12.35 -3.58
C VAL A 67 -8.53 -13.08 -3.08
N ARG A 68 -8.47 -13.49 -1.81
CA ARG A 68 -9.65 -13.96 -1.08
C ARG A 68 -10.39 -12.75 -0.59
N LEU A 69 -11.59 -12.51 -1.11
CA LEU A 69 -12.49 -11.52 -0.55
C LEU A 69 -12.91 -12.01 0.83
N ILE A 70 -12.67 -11.21 1.87
CA ILE A 70 -13.17 -11.50 3.21
C ILE A 70 -14.57 -10.90 3.33
N PRO A 71 -15.60 -11.69 3.65
CA PRO A 71 -16.93 -11.17 3.93
C PRO A 71 -16.87 -10.16 5.08
N CYS A 72 -17.45 -8.98 4.86
CA CYS A 72 -17.63 -8.02 5.94
C CYS A 72 -18.75 -8.54 6.85
N VAL A 73 -18.38 -9.13 7.99
CA VAL A 73 -19.35 -9.53 9.01
C VAL A 73 -19.72 -8.28 9.79
N PRO A 74 -21.00 -7.86 9.82
CA PRO A 74 -21.42 -6.73 10.64
C PRO A 74 -21.17 -7.08 12.10
N THR A 75 -20.24 -6.35 12.73
CA THR A 75 -20.03 -6.44 14.17
C THR A 75 -21.23 -5.81 14.85
N ILE A 76 -22.15 -6.64 15.34
CA ILE A 76 -23.13 -6.21 16.33
C ILE A 76 -22.32 -5.81 17.57
N PRO A 77 -22.42 -4.57 18.06
CA PRO A 77 -21.74 -4.19 19.29
C PRO A 77 -22.38 -4.97 20.45
N SER A 78 -21.75 -6.08 20.86
CA SER A 78 -22.06 -6.70 22.14
C SER A 78 -21.45 -5.81 23.22
N GLU A 79 -22.30 -5.17 24.02
CA GLU A 79 -21.91 -4.49 25.26
C GLU A 79 -21.22 -5.50 26.19
N GLN A 80 -19.89 -5.58 26.14
CA GLN A 80 -19.13 -6.33 27.14
C GLN A 80 -18.91 -5.43 28.34
N LYS A 81 -19.77 -5.62 29.36
CA LYS A 81 -19.54 -5.18 30.74
C LYS A 81 -18.11 -5.52 31.15
N GLN A 82 -17.38 -4.51 31.61
CA GLN A 82 -16.04 -4.60 32.17
C GLN A 82 -15.92 -5.76 33.17
N GLN A 83 -15.12 -6.77 32.84
CA GLN A 83 -14.64 -7.75 33.81
C GLN A 83 -13.37 -7.17 34.46
N LYS A 84 -13.53 -6.76 35.71
CA LYS A 84 -12.50 -6.34 36.66
C LYS A 84 -11.51 -7.48 36.85
N ILE A 85 -10.28 -7.31 36.38
CA ILE A 85 -9.17 -8.24 36.64
C ILE A 85 -8.73 -8.02 38.10
N SER A 86 -9.04 -8.99 38.97
CA SER A 86 -8.50 -9.11 40.32
C SER A 86 -7.09 -9.67 40.24
N SER A 87 -6.08 -8.92 40.70
CA SER A 87 -4.69 -9.35 40.75
C SER A 87 -4.38 -9.98 42.11
N ASP A 88 -4.32 -11.31 42.18
CA ASP A 88 -3.72 -12.02 43.31
C ASP A 88 -2.24 -12.32 43.02
N PRO A 89 -1.29 -11.98 43.93
CA PRO A 89 0.13 -12.19 43.69
C PRO A 89 0.54 -13.65 43.97
N ILE A 90 1.07 -14.31 42.95
CA ILE A 90 1.65 -15.65 43.06
C ILE A 90 3.03 -15.55 43.72
N LYS A 91 3.20 -16.23 44.87
CA LYS A 91 4.42 -16.32 45.66
C LYS A 91 5.31 -17.45 45.11
N THR A 92 6.46 -17.12 44.51
CA THR A 92 7.44 -18.12 44.03
C THR A 92 8.45 -18.45 45.13
N THR A 93 8.46 -19.71 45.59
CA THR A 93 9.44 -20.24 46.54
C THR A 93 10.63 -20.83 45.77
N MET A 94 11.83 -20.28 46.01
CA MET A 94 13.11 -20.82 45.53
C MET A 94 13.49 -22.05 46.37
N ARG A 95 13.81 -23.19 45.74
CA ARG A 95 14.48 -24.32 46.40
C ARG A 95 15.99 -24.23 46.11
N LYS A 96 16.78 -24.35 47.18
CA LYS A 96 18.24 -24.53 47.18
C LYS A 96 18.58 -25.99 46.91
#